data_AF-A0A946UXP6-F1
#
_entry.id   AF-A0A946UXP6-F1
#
_cell.length_a   1.000
_cell.length_b   1.000
_cell.length_c   1.000
_cell.angle_alpha   90.00
_cell.angle_beta   90.00
_cell.angle_gamma   90.00
#
_symmetry.space_group_name_H-M   'P 1'
#
loop_
_entity.id
_entity.type
_entity.pdbx_description
1 polymer ?
#
loop_
_entity_poly.entity_id
_entity_poly.type
_entity_poly.pdbx_seq_one_letter_code
_entity_poly.pdbx_strand_id
1 'polypeptide(L)'
;MVNSDDKANGMTQTDPFEVLTSPVPGLGVTDAATVLRDAFGLQGDLEPLTSERDQNFRVTLASGERFVLKIANSAEDPGVTDLQSRAMLHVGGAADSVPVPQVLTTIDGDTSLKHIAPDGREHVIRVLSWLDGVPLQH
;
A
#
# COMPACT_ATOMS: atom_id res chain seq x y z
N MET A 1 41.57 28.68 -17.94
CA MET A 1 41.18 27.94 -19.16
C MET A 1 40.81 26.54 -18.71
N VAL A 2 39.61 26.12 -19.07
CA VAL A 2 38.92 24.85 -18.79
C VAL A 2 38.29 24.72 -17.40
N ASN A 3 37.09 24.18 -17.45
CA ASN A 3 35.91 24.36 -16.63
C ASN A 3 35.54 23.03 -15.96
N SER A 4 34.68 23.10 -14.94
CA SER A 4 33.67 22.10 -14.58
C SER A 4 34.14 20.77 -13.95
N ASP A 5 33.61 20.46 -12.76
CA ASP A 5 32.41 19.60 -12.72
C ASP A 5 31.74 19.66 -11.34
N ASP A 6 30.65 20.42 -11.36
CA ASP A 6 29.56 20.45 -10.42
C ASP A 6 28.89 19.07 -10.38
N LYS A 7 29.13 18.29 -9.33
CA LYS A 7 28.41 17.04 -9.10
C LYS A 7 27.06 17.34 -8.48
N ALA A 8 26.13 17.75 -9.33
CA ALA A 8 24.72 17.85 -9.02
C ALA A 8 24.15 16.45 -8.71
N ASN A 9 23.82 16.27 -7.43
CA ASN A 9 22.76 15.45 -6.84
C ASN A 9 21.89 14.64 -7.83
N GLY A 10 22.15 13.33 -7.92
CA GLY A 10 21.29 12.38 -8.63
C GLY A 10 20.08 11.98 -7.79
N MET A 11 19.13 12.90 -7.59
CA MET A 11 17.76 12.53 -7.24
C MET A 11 17.05 12.22 -8.55
N THR A 12 16.90 10.94 -8.89
CA THR A 12 15.95 10.54 -9.94
C THR A 12 14.58 11.03 -9.51
N GLN A 13 14.14 12.13 -10.11
CA GLN A 13 12.77 12.61 -9.99
C GLN A 13 11.91 11.54 -10.68
N THR A 14 11.28 10.68 -9.88
CA THR A 14 10.29 9.72 -10.35
C THR A 14 9.22 10.51 -11.10
N ASP A 15 9.00 10.18 -12.38
CA ASP A 15 7.94 10.81 -13.15
C ASP A 15 6.60 10.40 -12.52
N PRO A 16 5.81 11.35 -11.96
CA PRO A 16 4.57 11.01 -11.27
C PRO A 16 3.52 10.40 -12.22
N PHE A 17 3.71 10.49 -13.54
CA PHE A 17 2.85 9.87 -14.53
C PHE A 17 3.26 8.43 -14.89
N GLU A 18 4.47 7.98 -14.54
CA GLU A 18 4.95 6.63 -14.83
C GLU A 18 4.05 5.55 -14.21
N VAL A 19 3.50 5.84 -13.02
CA VAL A 19 2.55 4.95 -12.31
C VAL A 19 1.26 4.71 -13.10
N LEU A 20 0.88 5.62 -14.01
CA LEU A 20 -0.34 5.47 -14.82
C LEU A 20 -0.17 4.46 -15.96
N THR A 21 1.06 4.23 -16.39
CA THR A 21 1.40 3.31 -17.48
C THR A 21 2.09 2.04 -17.00
N SER A 22 2.47 2.00 -15.72
CA SER A 22 3.16 0.87 -15.12
C SER A 22 2.24 -0.34 -14.91
N PRO A 23 2.74 -1.57 -15.02
CA PRO A 23 1.92 -2.75 -14.76
C PRO A 23 1.47 -2.77 -13.31
N VAL A 24 0.18 -3.05 -13.09
CA VAL A 24 -0.39 -3.32 -11.76
C VAL A 24 0.39 -4.45 -11.08
N PRO A 25 0.62 -4.39 -9.75
CA PRO A 25 1.27 -5.49 -9.03
C PRO A 25 0.56 -6.82 -9.27
N GLY A 26 1.35 -7.89 -9.42
CA GLY A 26 0.87 -9.23 -9.73
C GLY A 26 1.12 -10.22 -8.60
N LEU A 27 0.98 -9.80 -7.35
CA LEU A 27 1.20 -10.68 -6.21
C LEU A 27 0.09 -11.72 -6.14
N GLY A 28 0.45 -13.01 -6.15
CA GLY A 28 -0.53 -14.10 -6.10
C GLY A 28 -1.25 -14.15 -4.75
N VAL A 29 -2.49 -14.68 -4.73
CA VAL A 29 -3.30 -14.80 -3.49
C VAL A 29 -2.56 -15.56 -2.40
N THR A 30 -1.84 -16.64 -2.75
CA THR A 30 -1.05 -17.43 -1.79
C THR A 30 0.09 -16.64 -1.16
N ASP A 31 0.79 -15.83 -1.97
CA ASP A 31 1.89 -15.00 -1.49
C ASP A 31 1.35 -13.84 -0.64
N ALA A 32 0.25 -13.23 -1.08
CA ALA A 32 -0.45 -12.19 -0.32
C ALA A 32 -0.95 -12.71 1.04
N ALA A 33 -1.50 -13.92 1.09
CA ALA A 33 -1.91 -14.57 2.34
C ALA A 33 -0.71 -14.88 3.26
N THR A 34 0.44 -15.24 2.68
CA THR A 34 1.69 -15.46 3.41
C THR A 34 2.20 -14.16 4.02
N VAL A 35 2.26 -13.07 3.25
CA VAL A 35 2.63 -11.74 3.75
C VAL A 35 1.68 -11.29 4.86
N LEU A 36 0.38 -11.46 4.67
CA LEU A 36 -0.63 -11.08 5.65
C LEU A 36 -0.43 -11.81 7.00
N ARG A 37 -0.20 -13.12 6.95
CA ARG A 37 0.05 -13.92 8.15
C ARG A 37 1.37 -13.54 8.81
N ASP A 38 2.44 -13.50 8.05
CA ASP A 38 3.80 -13.42 8.59
C ASP A 38 4.15 -11.99 9.06
N ALA A 39 3.65 -10.95 8.38
CA ALA A 39 3.95 -9.56 8.72
C ALA A 39 2.87 -8.87 9.56
N PHE A 40 1.59 -9.27 9.45
CA PHE A 40 0.49 -8.62 10.17
C PHE A 40 -0.20 -9.54 11.19
N GLY A 41 0.16 -10.82 11.26
CA GLY A 41 -0.49 -11.78 12.16
C GLY A 41 -1.95 -12.07 11.81
N LEU A 42 -2.39 -11.74 10.59
CA LEU A 42 -3.77 -11.88 10.15
C LEU A 42 -3.94 -13.11 9.25
N GLN A 43 -5.04 -13.84 9.42
CA GLN A 43 -5.40 -14.97 8.57
C GLN A 43 -6.88 -14.90 8.20
N GLY A 44 -7.15 -14.89 6.90
CA GLY A 44 -8.50 -14.80 6.37
C GLY A 44 -8.55 -15.10 4.88
N ASP A 45 -9.76 -15.03 4.32
CA ASP A 45 -10.01 -15.19 2.89
C ASP A 45 -9.63 -13.90 2.16
N LEU A 46 -8.87 -14.02 1.07
CA LEU A 46 -8.45 -12.90 0.23
C LEU A 46 -9.24 -12.92 -1.09
N GLU A 47 -9.96 -11.83 -1.35
CA GLU A 47 -10.65 -11.59 -2.62
C GLU A 47 -10.03 -10.38 -3.33
N PRO A 48 -9.59 -10.50 -4.59
CA PRO A 48 -9.11 -9.36 -5.36
C PRO A 48 -10.21 -8.29 -5.49
N LEU A 49 -9.82 -7.03 -5.32
CA LEU A 49 -10.68 -5.88 -5.60
C LEU A 49 -10.25 -5.23 -6.91
N THR A 50 -11.21 -4.72 -7.68
CA THR A 50 -10.90 -3.93 -8.87
C THR A 50 -10.11 -2.68 -8.45
N SER A 51 -8.95 -2.50 -9.06
CA SER A 51 -8.05 -1.38 -8.81
C SER A 51 -7.33 -1.00 -10.11
N GLU A 52 -6.99 0.29 -10.25
CA GLU A 52 -6.38 0.81 -11.48
C GLU A 52 -4.85 0.81 -11.45
N ARG A 53 -4.25 1.12 -10.28
CA ARG A 53 -2.79 1.35 -10.14
C ARG A 53 -2.13 0.39 -9.16
N ASP A 54 -2.71 0.31 -7.97
CA ASP A 54 -2.34 -0.62 -6.91
C ASP A 54 -3.00 -1.97 -7.16
N GLN A 55 -2.57 -3.01 -6.46
CA GLN A 55 -3.33 -4.25 -6.30
C GLN A 55 -3.94 -4.27 -4.89
N ASN A 56 -5.24 -4.50 -4.81
CA ASN A 56 -5.95 -4.53 -3.52
C ASN A 56 -6.64 -5.89 -3.33
N PHE A 57 -6.60 -6.40 -2.10
CA PHE A 57 -7.39 -7.56 -1.68
C PHE A 57 -8.29 -7.17 -0.52
N ARG A 58 -9.56 -7.57 -0.58
CA ARG A 58 -10.41 -7.64 0.60
C ARG A 58 -10.00 -8.87 1.40
N VAL A 59 -9.67 -8.65 2.66
CA VAL A 59 -9.40 -9.71 3.63
C VAL A 59 -10.64 -9.88 4.49
N THR A 60 -11.13 -11.11 4.64
CA THR A 60 -12.22 -11.45 5.57
C THR A 60 -11.73 -12.48 6.57
N LEU A 61 -11.63 -12.11 7.85
CA LEU A 61 -11.22 -13.03 8.90
C LEU A 61 -12.35 -14.00 9.24
N ALA A 62 -12.02 -15.11 9.92
CA ALA A 62 -13.02 -16.05 10.43
C ALA A 62 -13.99 -15.41 11.45
N SER A 63 -13.58 -14.31 12.11
CA SER A 63 -14.46 -13.51 12.98
C SER A 63 -15.51 -12.69 12.22
N GLY A 64 -15.36 -12.55 10.90
CA GLY A 64 -16.16 -11.66 10.05
C GLY A 64 -15.60 -10.24 9.94
N GLU A 65 -14.53 -9.91 10.66
CA GLU A 65 -13.82 -8.64 10.50
C GLU A 65 -13.18 -8.55 9.11
N ARG A 66 -13.20 -7.34 8.54
CA ARG A 66 -12.75 -7.09 7.18
C ARG A 66 -11.64 -6.05 7.15
N PHE A 67 -10.72 -6.25 6.23
CA PHE A 67 -9.58 -5.36 5.97
C PHE A 67 -9.34 -5.22 4.47
N VAL A 68 -8.49 -4.28 4.10
CA VAL A 68 -7.95 -4.14 2.76
C VAL A 68 -6.43 -4.29 2.83
N LEU A 69 -5.90 -5.33 2.20
CA LEU A 69 -4.48 -5.45 1.92
C LEU A 69 -4.19 -4.68 0.61
N LYS A 70 -3.26 -3.74 0.66
CA LYS A 70 -2.85 -2.93 -0.49
C LYS A 70 -1.40 -3.19 -0.84
N ILE A 71 -1.13 -3.46 -2.11
CA ILE A 71 0.19 -3.56 -2.70
C ILE A 71 0.35 -2.36 -3.63
N ALA A 72 1.21 -1.42 -3.25
CA ALA A 72 1.49 -0.24 -4.05
C ALA A 72 2.20 -0.62 -5.35
N ASN A 73 1.92 0.11 -6.42
CA ASN A 73 2.69 -0.02 -7.65
C ASN A 73 4.18 0.24 -7.39
N SER A 74 5.07 -0.53 -8.01
CA SER A 74 6.53 -0.35 -7.84
C SER A 74 7.03 1.01 -8.37
N ALA A 75 6.28 1.64 -9.26
CA ALA A 75 6.57 2.99 -9.77
C ALA A 75 6.03 4.11 -8.86
N GLU A 76 5.24 3.78 -7.83
CA GLU A 76 4.77 4.77 -6.86
C GLU A 76 5.92 5.16 -5.91
N ASP A 77 6.09 6.47 -5.68
CA ASP A 77 7.05 6.96 -4.70
C ASP A 77 6.66 6.46 -3.29
N PRO A 78 7.55 5.72 -2.59
CA PRO A 78 7.29 5.29 -1.22
C PRO A 78 6.92 6.44 -0.28
N GLY A 79 7.45 7.65 -0.51
CA GLY A 79 7.10 8.86 0.24
C GLY A 79 5.64 9.27 0.10
N VAL A 80 4.99 8.99 -1.03
CA VAL A 80 3.54 9.23 -1.22
C VAL A 80 2.73 8.21 -0.41
N THR A 81 3.13 6.93 -0.41
CA THR A 81 2.44 5.89 0.37
C THR A 81 2.57 6.15 1.89
N ASP A 82 3.75 6.59 2.32
CA ASP A 82 4.00 6.99 3.71
C ASP A 82 3.20 8.25 4.09
N LEU A 83 3.17 9.27 3.23
CA LEU A 83 2.33 10.47 3.44
C LEU A 83 0.86 10.09 3.64
N GLN A 84 0.31 9.22 2.79
CA GLN A 84 -1.07 8.74 2.94
C GLN A 84 -1.30 8.05 4.29
N SER A 85 -0.36 7.20 4.72
CA SER A 85 -0.45 6.46 5.97
C SER A 85 -0.39 7.41 7.18
N ARG A 86 0.55 8.38 7.16
CA ARG A 86 0.65 9.41 8.20
C ARG A 86 -0.57 10.34 8.24
N ALA A 87 -1.16 10.67 7.10
CA ALA A 87 -2.39 11.45 7.05
C ALA A 87 -3.57 10.71 7.70
N MET A 88 -3.75 9.42 7.42
CA MET A 88 -4.79 8.60 8.07
C MET A 88 -4.58 8.50 9.58
N LEU A 89 -3.34 8.28 10.03
CA LEU A 89 -3.01 8.25 11.46
C LEU A 89 -3.29 9.60 12.15
N HIS A 90 -2.95 10.71 11.49
CA HIS A 90 -3.22 12.04 12.02
C HIS A 90 -4.71 12.31 12.18
N VAL A 91 -5.52 12.00 11.16
CA VAL A 91 -6.98 12.20 11.21
C VAL A 91 -7.62 11.28 12.24
N GLY A 92 -7.24 10.00 12.26
CA GLY A 92 -7.77 9.02 13.22
C GLY A 92 -7.47 9.38 14.68
N GLY A 93 -6.34 10.02 14.95
CA GLY A 93 -6.00 10.50 16.31
C GLY A 93 -6.60 11.85 16.68
N ALA A 94 -7.09 12.63 15.72
CA ALA A 94 -7.55 14.01 15.94
C ALA A 94 -9.08 14.17 15.90
N ALA A 95 -9.81 13.27 15.25
CA ALA A 95 -11.25 13.43 15.05
C ALA A 95 -12.01 12.08 15.01
N ASP A 96 -12.61 11.70 16.13
CA ASP A 96 -13.44 10.49 16.28
C ASP A 96 -14.65 10.43 15.33
N SER A 97 -15.05 11.57 14.75
CA SER A 97 -16.23 11.68 13.89
C SER A 97 -15.96 11.49 12.40
N VAL A 98 -14.69 11.39 11.96
CA VAL A 98 -14.36 11.23 10.54
C VAL A 98 -14.17 9.74 10.23
N PRO A 99 -15.03 9.14 9.38
CA PRO A 99 -14.87 7.74 9.00
C PRO A 99 -13.69 7.60 8.03
N VAL A 100 -12.49 7.41 8.58
CA VAL A 100 -11.27 7.09 7.82
C VAL A 100 -10.82 5.66 8.08
N PRO A 101 -10.26 4.96 7.06
CA PRO A 101 -9.62 3.68 7.29
C PRO A 101 -8.46 3.83 8.28
N GLN A 102 -8.35 2.89 9.20
CA GLN A 102 -7.26 2.83 10.17
C GLN A 102 -6.10 2.02 9.58
N VAL A 103 -4.88 2.51 9.76
CA VAL A 103 -3.66 1.79 9.36
C VAL A 103 -3.38 0.71 10.39
N LEU A 104 -3.28 -0.54 9.96
CA LEU A 104 -2.81 -1.64 10.80
C LEU A 104 -1.29 -1.69 10.74
N THR A 105 -0.66 -1.78 11.92
CA THR A 105 0.79 -1.96 12.02
C THR A 105 1.16 -3.43 11.79
N THR A 106 2.36 -3.65 11.29
CA THR A 106 3.00 -4.96 11.27
C THR A 106 3.25 -5.45 12.70
N ILE A 107 3.60 -6.74 12.84
CA ILE A 107 4.03 -7.32 14.12
C ILE A 107 5.25 -6.62 14.73
N ASP A 108 6.07 -5.98 13.88
CA ASP A 108 7.26 -5.22 14.28
C ASP A 108 6.94 -3.75 14.57
N GLY A 109 5.69 -3.32 14.38
CA GLY A 109 5.21 -1.97 14.69
C GLY A 109 5.27 -0.95 13.55
N ASP A 110 5.68 -1.37 12.35
CA ASP A 110 5.74 -0.52 11.16
C ASP A 110 4.36 -0.36 10.51
N THR A 111 4.13 0.74 9.80
CA THR A 111 2.85 1.00 9.09
C THR A 111 2.76 0.31 7.73
N SER A 112 3.87 -0.22 7.24
CA SER A 112 3.99 -0.93 5.96
C SER A 112 5.25 -1.79 5.95
N LEU A 113 5.36 -2.67 4.97
CA LEU A 113 6.61 -3.38 4.67
C LEU A 113 6.98 -3.24 3.20
N LYS A 114 8.26 -3.47 2.91
CA LYS A 114 8.74 -3.67 1.54
C LYS A 114 8.76 -5.16 1.22
N HIS A 115 8.29 -5.53 0.05
CA HIS A 115 8.23 -6.91 -0.40
C HIS A 115 8.69 -7.01 -1.86
N ILE A 116 9.60 -7.94 -2.14
CA ILE A 116 10.03 -8.25 -3.51
C ILE A 116 9.08 -9.30 -4.08
N ALA A 117 8.29 -8.93 -5.08
CA ALA A 117 7.38 -9.86 -5.75
C ALA A 117 8.14 -10.87 -6.64
N PRO A 118 7.50 -11.97 -7.09
CA PRO A 118 8.16 -12.98 -7.94
C PRO A 118 8.73 -12.44 -9.26
N ASP A 119 8.25 -11.29 -9.74
CA ASP A 119 8.77 -10.60 -10.92
C ASP A 119 10.02 -9.73 -10.65
N GLY A 120 10.50 -9.71 -9.40
CA GLY A 120 11.70 -9.00 -8.96
C GLY A 120 11.46 -7.53 -8.59
N ARG A 121 10.23 -7.01 -8.69
CA ARG A 121 9.93 -5.62 -8.33
C ARG A 121 9.66 -5.47 -6.83
N GLU A 122 10.16 -4.38 -6.25
CA GLU A 122 9.86 -4.02 -4.87
C GLU A 122 8.52 -3.28 -4.80
N HIS A 123 7.68 -3.71 -3.87
CA HIS A 123 6.39 -3.10 -3.58
C HIS A 123 6.29 -2.74 -2.11
N VAL A 124 5.59 -1.63 -1.82
CA VAL A 124 5.17 -1.30 -0.46
C VAL A 124 3.82 -1.95 -0.19
N ILE A 125 3.74 -2.73 0.89
CA ILE A 125 2.53 -3.44 1.30
C ILE A 125 2.02 -2.86 2.62
N ARG A 126 0.72 -2.59 2.71
CA ARG A 126 0.04 -2.08 3.92
C ARG A 126 -1.35 -2.67 4.09
N VAL A 127 -1.83 -2.70 5.32
CA VAL A 127 -3.19 -3.17 5.65
C VAL A 127 -3.97 -2.02 6.26
N LEU A 128 -5.20 -1.83 5.78
CA LEU A 128 -6.14 -0.83 6.28
C LEU A 128 -7.41 -1.52 6.79
N SER A 129 -8.07 -0.93 7.78
CA SER A 129 -9.42 -1.37 8.18
C SER A 129 -10.40 -1.22 7.02
N TRP A 130 -11.37 -2.12 6.93
CA TRP A 130 -12.47 -1.96 6.00
C TRP A 130 -13.42 -0.85 6.47
N LEU A 131 -13.86 0.00 5.55
CA LEU A 131 -14.98 0.90 5.79
C LEU A 131 -16.18 0.41 4.99
N ASP A 132 -17.29 0.17 5.69
CA ASP A 132 -18.54 -0.17 5.04
C ASP A 132 -19.12 1.04 4.32
N GLY A 133 -19.63 0.80 3.11
CA GLY A 133 -20.21 1.82 2.28
C GLY A 133 -20.83 1.22 1.02
N VAL A 134 -21.62 2.04 0.32
CA VAL A 134 -22.19 1.68 -0.98
C VAL A 134 -21.47 2.52 -2.03
N PRO A 135 -20.94 1.92 -3.10
CA PRO A 135 -20.36 2.68 -4.20
C PRO A 135 -21.39 3.68 -4.75
N LEU A 136 -20.97 4.93 -4.91
CA LEU A 136 -21.79 5.94 -5.58
C LEU A 136 -21.84 5.58 -7.08
N GLN A 137 -22.98 5.05 -7.52
CA GLN A 137 -23.27 4.84 -8.93
C GLN A 137 -23.99 6.09 -9.46
N HIS A 138 -23.47 6.67 -10.54
CA HIS A 138 -24.18 7.62 -11.40
C HIS A 138 -24.65 6.90 -12.66
#